data_AF-A0A2G8SPL1-F1
#
_entry.id   AF-A0A2G8SPL1-F1
#
_cell.length_a   1.000
_cell.length_b   1.000
_cell.length_c   1.000
_cell.angle_alpha   90.00
_cell.angle_beta   90.00
_cell.angle_gamma   90.00
#
_symmetry.space_group_name_H-M   'P 1'
#
loop_
_entity.id
_entity.type
_entity.pdbx_description
1 polymer ?
#
loop_
_entity_poly.entity_id
_entity_poly.type
_entity_poly.pdbx_seq_one_letter_code
_entity_poly.pdbx_strand_id
1 'polypeptide(L)'
;MRPEVAARHRSVRAPKYLVRPWFAAALGKDQATVTKWHNHYYVNVRFADPIFYHGQRHGLGAWISLSSSMDCELSTLAYPMCPQNDGDIQLYLSDAEADPATSLQYKAHASSLLTLQVLVQNRRKDGRPTIIFGAQSELITSAEAIDETHWGSPRLARNGERMVKFPVYSSVRYCGTACQTADYLEGHQQECLGFYDPPFTTVFLTTPIGQARYAVDPLFGRGDRDGICVWLSVRGAIDCALSQLVYPLRPQSDGAETRGQLRRAEADAATSLKYRVHANSLLTLVQNRRKDGRSAILFGAQSQVIVCADGVDGVLRGSPGQDVERFAKFKVFTGTPDEMEVGALGIAHDPWDMSPRMYVKNFNGTELHPDNPLPPAIHNEPRGIFELHPGEYVLLHLQFRVGDGRNAGINKDFTALSNLFGLALPLRSPWNPNHDPAALDADLDARFWEDGAFRIGLLAELDRDAIKAYYRDYLYDGEFAHIESHYGRTHLKMWEQRSRDAGIMGLQEYRRTRGATQRGFDLHQEQLRRAGASSEDQGDSMVSLLQRMAAGEMCTSER
;
A
#
# COMPACT_ATOMS: atom_id res chain seq x y z
N MET A 1 -4.18 -89.23 -14.86
CA MET A 1 -5.39 -89.34 -15.72
C MET A 1 -6.32 -88.18 -15.38
N ARG A 2 -6.93 -87.56 -16.41
CA ARG A 2 -7.81 -86.35 -16.44
C ARG A 2 -8.95 -86.33 -15.39
N PRO A 3 -9.74 -85.24 -15.15
CA PRO A 3 -9.96 -84.04 -15.99
C PRO A 3 -10.10 -82.65 -15.29
N GLU A 4 -10.26 -81.63 -16.16
CA GLU A 4 -10.74 -80.25 -15.95
C GLU A 4 -11.98 -80.11 -15.05
N VAL A 5 -12.09 -79.01 -14.27
CA VAL A 5 -13.32 -78.18 -14.14
C VAL A 5 -12.98 -76.72 -13.78
N ALA A 6 -13.49 -75.83 -14.63
CA ALA A 6 -13.80 -74.40 -14.55
C ALA A 6 -13.71 -73.63 -13.21
N ALA A 7 -12.95 -72.52 -13.22
CA ALA A 7 -13.13 -71.39 -12.30
C ALA A 7 -14.04 -70.32 -12.94
N ARG A 8 -15.19 -70.08 -12.33
CA ARG A 8 -16.17 -69.05 -12.70
C ARG A 8 -15.65 -67.65 -12.36
N HIS A 9 -15.45 -66.80 -13.36
CA HIS A 9 -15.40 -65.35 -13.18
C HIS A 9 -16.79 -64.83 -12.81
N ARG A 10 -16.95 -64.32 -11.58
CA ARG A 10 -18.06 -63.43 -11.23
C ARG A 10 -17.68 -62.00 -11.57
N SER A 11 -18.32 -61.44 -12.60
CA SER A 11 -18.32 -60.01 -12.87
C SER A 11 -19.04 -59.28 -11.73
N VAL A 12 -18.31 -58.48 -10.95
CA VAL A 12 -18.93 -57.48 -10.07
C VAL A 12 -19.24 -56.27 -10.95
N ARG A 13 -20.54 -55.99 -11.12
CA ARG A 13 -21.03 -54.78 -11.79
C ARG A 13 -20.62 -53.56 -10.97
N ALA A 14 -19.90 -52.63 -11.60
CA ALA A 14 -19.74 -51.27 -11.07
C ALA A 14 -21.12 -50.60 -10.91
N PRO A 15 -21.34 -49.76 -9.88
CA PRO A 15 -22.62 -49.09 -9.71
C PRO A 15 -22.81 -48.04 -10.82
N LYS A 16 -23.97 -48.08 -11.50
CA LYS A 16 -24.43 -46.96 -12.32
C LYS A 16 -24.89 -45.85 -11.37
N TYR A 17 -24.12 -44.78 -11.24
CA TYR A 17 -24.58 -43.56 -10.60
C TYR A 17 -25.28 -42.67 -11.64
N LEU A 18 -26.61 -42.57 -11.51
CA LEU A 18 -27.41 -41.57 -12.21
C LEU A 18 -27.15 -40.20 -11.56
N VAL A 19 -26.67 -39.23 -12.33
CA VAL A 19 -26.77 -37.81 -11.95
C VAL A 19 -28.25 -37.44 -12.02
N ARG A 20 -28.87 -37.18 -10.87
CA ARG A 20 -30.28 -36.77 -10.80
C ARG A 20 -30.43 -35.24 -10.96
N PRO A 21 -31.57 -34.73 -11.49
CA PRO A 21 -31.71 -33.39 -12.08
C PRO A 21 -31.96 -32.25 -11.08
N TRP A 22 -31.74 -32.44 -9.79
CA TRP A 22 -32.15 -31.47 -8.76
C TRP A 22 -31.43 -30.12 -8.83
N PHE A 23 -30.23 -30.07 -9.42
CA PHE A 23 -29.41 -28.85 -9.47
C PHE A 23 -29.98 -27.76 -10.39
N ALA A 24 -30.60 -28.16 -11.51
CA ALA A 24 -31.23 -27.20 -12.44
C ALA A 24 -32.56 -26.64 -11.91
N ALA A 25 -33.22 -27.34 -10.98
CA ALA A 25 -34.47 -26.88 -10.37
C ALA A 25 -34.26 -25.76 -9.33
N ALA A 26 -33.05 -25.65 -8.77
CA ALA A 26 -32.71 -24.65 -7.75
C ALA A 26 -32.35 -23.27 -8.32
N LEU A 27 -31.97 -23.18 -9.60
CA LEU A 27 -31.43 -21.95 -10.23
C LEU A 27 -32.45 -21.18 -11.09
N GLY A 28 -33.69 -21.64 -11.18
CA GLY A 28 -34.69 -21.05 -12.07
C GLY A 28 -34.41 -21.34 -13.56
N LYS A 29 -35.47 -21.53 -14.36
CA LYS A 29 -35.35 -22.00 -15.76
C LYS A 29 -34.65 -21.01 -16.70
N ASP A 30 -34.45 -19.77 -16.27
CA ASP A 30 -33.94 -18.69 -17.11
C ASP A 30 -32.41 -18.52 -16.98
N GLN A 31 -31.76 -19.22 -16.05
CA GLN A 31 -30.33 -19.08 -15.76
C GLN A 31 -29.45 -20.23 -16.27
N ALA A 32 -30.06 -21.36 -16.66
CA ALA A 32 -29.32 -22.54 -17.10
C ALA A 32 -29.99 -23.25 -18.29
N THR A 33 -29.20 -23.64 -19.28
CA THR A 33 -29.62 -24.52 -20.39
C THR A 33 -28.82 -25.81 -20.36
N VAL A 34 -29.51 -26.95 -20.42
CA VAL A 34 -28.88 -28.27 -20.44
C VAL A 34 -28.95 -28.83 -21.85
N THR A 35 -27.80 -29.12 -22.45
CA THR A 35 -27.69 -29.71 -23.78
C THR A 35 -27.01 -31.07 -23.67
N LYS A 36 -27.60 -32.11 -24.23
CA LYS A 36 -26.98 -33.44 -24.26
C LYS A 36 -26.24 -33.60 -25.57
N TRP A 37 -24.97 -33.96 -25.51
CA TRP A 37 -24.19 -34.31 -26.69
C TRP A 37 -23.45 -35.64 -26.43
N HIS A 38 -23.68 -36.61 -27.30
CA HIS A 38 -23.34 -38.02 -27.08
C HIS A 38 -23.87 -38.55 -25.72
N ASN A 39 -22.99 -39.12 -24.89
CA ASN A 39 -23.31 -39.69 -23.57
C ASN A 39 -23.09 -38.71 -22.41
N HIS A 40 -22.82 -37.44 -22.70
CA HIS A 40 -22.56 -36.42 -21.70
C HIS A 40 -23.62 -35.32 -21.74
N TYR A 41 -23.94 -34.79 -20.56
CA TYR A 41 -24.84 -33.67 -20.38
C TYR A 41 -23.97 -32.43 -20.12
N TYR A 42 -24.17 -31.41 -20.93
CA TYR A 42 -23.51 -30.12 -20.82
C TYR A 42 -24.52 -29.14 -20.23
N VAL A 43 -24.12 -28.38 -19.21
CA VAL A 43 -24.98 -27.37 -18.57
C VAL A 43 -24.33 -26.02 -18.79
N ASN A 44 -24.94 -25.19 -19.62
CA ASN A 44 -24.54 -23.80 -19.84
C ASN A 44 -25.31 -22.91 -18.88
N VAL A 45 -24.60 -22.23 -17.97
CA VAL A 45 -25.17 -21.32 -16.98
C VAL A 45 -24.62 -19.93 -17.24
N ARG A 46 -25.47 -18.90 -17.29
CA ARG A 46 -25.03 -17.49 -17.33
C ARG A 46 -24.85 -17.00 -15.89
N PHE A 47 -23.63 -16.60 -15.51
CA PHE A 47 -23.32 -16.24 -14.12
C PHE A 47 -23.23 -14.74 -13.88
N ALA A 48 -23.73 -14.30 -12.72
CA ALA A 48 -23.41 -13.03 -12.07
C ALA A 48 -22.70 -13.23 -10.71
N ASP A 49 -22.45 -14.47 -10.28
CA ASP A 49 -21.89 -14.83 -8.96
C ASP A 49 -20.82 -15.96 -9.07
N PRO A 50 -19.89 -16.08 -8.09
CA PRO A 50 -18.64 -16.84 -8.24
C PRO A 50 -18.78 -18.37 -8.28
N ILE A 51 -17.79 -19.03 -8.92
CA ILE A 51 -17.65 -20.49 -9.02
C ILE A 51 -17.14 -21.05 -7.69
N PHE A 52 -17.85 -22.01 -7.08
CA PHE A 52 -17.47 -22.63 -5.81
C PHE A 52 -16.95 -24.06 -5.99
N TYR A 53 -15.74 -24.33 -5.49
CA TYR A 53 -15.22 -25.70 -5.28
C TYR A 53 -15.35 -26.08 -3.82
N HIS A 54 -15.68 -27.34 -3.53
CA HIS A 54 -15.78 -27.84 -2.15
C HIS A 54 -14.89 -29.07 -1.91
N GLY A 55 -14.26 -29.11 -0.73
CA GLY A 55 -13.58 -30.30 -0.21
C GLY A 55 -13.90 -30.47 1.27
N GLN A 56 -14.11 -31.70 1.74
CA GLN A 56 -14.36 -31.99 3.15
C GLN A 56 -13.47 -33.12 3.64
N ARG A 57 -12.72 -32.90 4.73
CA ARG A 57 -11.88 -33.93 5.36
C ARG A 57 -11.75 -33.70 6.87
N HIS A 58 -11.81 -34.76 7.67
CA HIS A 58 -11.68 -34.72 9.15
C HIS A 58 -12.56 -33.66 9.85
N GLY A 59 -13.76 -33.39 9.33
CA GLY A 59 -14.67 -32.39 9.88
C GLY A 59 -14.30 -30.94 9.53
N LEU A 60 -13.35 -30.70 8.63
CA LEU A 60 -13.08 -29.40 8.02
C LEU A 60 -13.73 -29.35 6.64
N GLY A 61 -14.51 -28.29 6.38
CA GLY A 61 -14.97 -27.94 5.05
C GLY A 61 -14.13 -26.80 4.51
N ALA A 62 -13.72 -26.88 3.25
CA ALA A 62 -13.09 -25.79 2.52
C ALA A 62 -13.93 -25.46 1.28
N TRP A 63 -14.15 -24.17 1.04
CA TRP A 63 -14.79 -23.64 -0.16
C TRP A 63 -13.83 -22.67 -0.82
N ILE A 64 -13.67 -22.80 -2.13
CA ILE A 64 -12.85 -21.89 -2.92
C ILE A 64 -13.77 -21.18 -3.90
N SER A 65 -13.75 -19.86 -3.87
CA SER A 65 -14.30 -19.03 -4.95
C SER A 65 -13.18 -18.44 -5.80
N LEU A 66 -13.39 -18.48 -7.10
CA LEU A 66 -12.57 -17.75 -8.07
C LEU A 66 -13.24 -16.42 -8.35
N SER A 67 -12.52 -15.33 -8.12
CA SER A 67 -12.93 -14.01 -8.61
C SER A 67 -11.93 -13.57 -9.67
N SER A 68 -12.39 -13.44 -10.92
CA SER A 68 -11.63 -12.77 -11.97
C SER A 68 -12.19 -11.37 -12.15
N SER A 69 -11.34 -10.37 -12.37
CA SER A 69 -11.77 -8.98 -12.63
C SER A 69 -12.08 -8.71 -14.11
N MET A 70 -12.35 -9.73 -14.93
CA MET A 70 -12.68 -9.57 -16.36
C MET A 70 -13.77 -10.55 -16.82
N ASP A 71 -14.55 -10.13 -17.83
CA ASP A 71 -15.54 -10.94 -18.54
C ASP A 71 -14.84 -12.04 -19.37
N CYS A 72 -14.52 -13.18 -18.75
CA CYS A 72 -13.97 -14.35 -19.45
C CYS A 72 -14.79 -15.59 -19.09
N GLU A 73 -15.33 -16.28 -20.11
CA GLU A 73 -16.05 -17.54 -19.94
C GLU A 73 -15.08 -18.68 -19.59
N LEU A 74 -15.21 -19.26 -18.39
CA LEU A 74 -14.50 -20.47 -17.96
C LEU A 74 -15.46 -21.67 -18.08
N SER A 75 -15.04 -22.74 -18.75
CA SER A 75 -15.79 -24.00 -18.84
C SER A 75 -15.06 -25.11 -18.07
N THR A 76 -15.79 -25.91 -17.27
CA THR A 76 -15.22 -26.98 -16.42
C THR A 76 -16.06 -28.27 -16.44
N LEU A 77 -15.36 -29.42 -16.41
CA LEU A 77 -15.92 -30.79 -16.31
C LEU A 77 -15.56 -31.39 -14.94
N ALA A 78 -16.49 -32.14 -14.32
CA ALA A 78 -16.30 -32.73 -12.99
C ALA A 78 -16.18 -34.26 -13.02
N TYR A 79 -15.21 -34.82 -12.30
CA TYR A 79 -15.10 -36.24 -11.98
C TYR A 79 -15.01 -36.47 -10.46
N PRO A 80 -15.67 -37.51 -9.90
CA PRO A 80 -15.51 -37.86 -8.49
C PRO A 80 -14.28 -38.75 -8.28
N MET A 81 -13.36 -38.37 -7.38
CA MET A 81 -12.21 -39.19 -6.99
C MET A 81 -12.04 -39.35 -5.47
N CYS A 82 -11.40 -40.47 -5.10
CA CYS A 82 -11.28 -41.08 -3.79
C CYS A 82 -9.95 -40.68 -3.10
N PRO A 83 -9.90 -40.50 -1.75
CA PRO A 83 -8.68 -40.02 -1.09
C PRO A 83 -7.70 -41.16 -0.78
N GLN A 84 -6.47 -41.06 -1.29
CA GLN A 84 -5.32 -41.86 -0.88
C GLN A 84 -4.18 -40.91 -0.51
N ASN A 85 -4.03 -40.61 0.79
CA ASN A 85 -2.82 -40.18 1.52
C ASN A 85 -3.17 -39.33 2.74
N ASP A 86 -2.46 -39.53 3.85
CA ASP A 86 -2.69 -38.91 5.15
C ASP A 86 -2.21 -37.45 5.21
N GLY A 87 -3.07 -36.54 5.68
CA GLY A 87 -2.70 -35.16 6.06
C GLY A 87 -3.39 -34.05 5.28
N ASP A 88 -3.47 -34.15 3.95
CA ASP A 88 -3.73 -32.98 3.11
C ASP A 88 -5.13 -32.94 2.48
N ILE A 89 -5.67 -31.74 2.27
CA ILE A 89 -6.83 -31.51 1.40
C ILE A 89 -6.28 -31.04 0.06
N GLN A 90 -6.23 -31.94 -0.92
CA GLN A 90 -5.80 -31.63 -2.29
C GLN A 90 -7.01 -31.36 -3.17
N LEU A 91 -6.95 -30.27 -3.95
CA LEU A 91 -7.98 -29.87 -4.92
C LEU A 91 -7.29 -29.68 -6.27
N TYR A 92 -7.75 -30.37 -7.30
CA TYR A 92 -7.15 -30.36 -8.64
C TYR A 92 -7.99 -29.49 -9.58
N LEU A 93 -7.31 -28.66 -10.37
CA LEU A 93 -7.88 -27.92 -11.50
C LEU A 93 -7.28 -28.55 -12.77
N SER A 94 -8.11 -28.97 -13.73
CA SER A 94 -7.65 -29.49 -15.03
C SER A 94 -8.04 -28.54 -16.15
N ASP A 95 -7.12 -28.24 -17.06
CA ASP A 95 -7.42 -27.59 -18.32
C ASP A 95 -8.15 -28.57 -19.27
N ALA A 96 -9.17 -28.08 -19.97
CA ALA A 96 -9.80 -28.83 -21.05
C ALA A 96 -8.94 -28.71 -22.32
N GLU A 97 -8.70 -29.83 -23.02
CA GLU A 97 -8.18 -29.80 -24.39
C GLU A 97 -9.20 -29.08 -25.29
N ALA A 98 -8.92 -27.82 -25.61
CA ALA A 98 -9.68 -27.08 -26.61
C ALA A 98 -9.22 -27.48 -28.02
N ASP A 99 -10.19 -27.73 -28.90
CA ASP A 99 -9.98 -27.93 -30.34
C ASP A 99 -9.11 -26.79 -30.93
N PRO A 100 -7.99 -27.10 -31.63
CA PRO A 100 -7.09 -26.11 -32.21
C PRO A 100 -7.76 -25.04 -33.08
N ALA A 101 -8.94 -25.33 -33.65
CA ALA A 101 -9.68 -24.37 -34.47
C ALA A 101 -10.20 -23.14 -33.70
N THR A 102 -10.38 -23.25 -32.38
CA THR A 102 -10.95 -22.17 -31.54
C THR A 102 -9.88 -21.25 -30.95
N SER A 103 -8.62 -21.70 -30.92
CA SER A 103 -7.49 -21.00 -30.26
C SER A 103 -6.97 -19.77 -31.05
N LEU A 104 -7.34 -19.64 -32.32
CA LEU A 104 -6.81 -18.59 -33.21
C LEU A 104 -7.48 -17.21 -33.07
N GLN A 105 -8.61 -17.09 -32.37
CA GLN A 105 -9.34 -15.80 -32.25
C GLN A 105 -9.08 -15.01 -30.95
N TYR A 106 -8.44 -15.61 -29.93
CA TYR A 106 -8.17 -14.93 -28.66
C TYR A 106 -6.67 -14.92 -28.31
N LYS A 107 -5.86 -14.30 -29.18
CA LYS A 107 -4.48 -13.90 -28.82
C LYS A 107 -4.47 -12.48 -28.25
N ALA A 108 -4.90 -12.35 -27.00
CA ALA A 108 -4.52 -11.24 -26.15
C ALA A 108 -4.00 -11.83 -24.84
N HIS A 109 -2.68 -11.95 -24.70
CA HIS A 109 -2.06 -12.32 -23.44
C HIS A 109 -2.15 -11.13 -22.48
N ALA A 110 -3.29 -11.01 -21.79
CA ALA A 110 -3.33 -10.33 -20.50
C ALA A 110 -2.83 -11.33 -19.45
N SER A 111 -1.81 -10.95 -18.69
CA SER A 111 -1.45 -11.65 -17.45
C SER A 111 -2.56 -11.38 -16.43
N SER A 112 -3.59 -12.21 -16.43
CA SER A 112 -4.71 -12.16 -15.50
C SER A 112 -4.23 -12.55 -14.10
N LEU A 113 -4.35 -11.64 -13.13
CA LEU A 113 -4.14 -11.98 -11.72
C LEU A 113 -5.37 -12.77 -11.26
N LEU A 114 -5.20 -14.06 -10.98
CA LEU A 114 -6.25 -14.91 -10.44
C LEU A 114 -6.31 -14.72 -8.93
N THR A 115 -7.40 -14.15 -8.42
CA THR A 115 -7.63 -14.07 -6.97
C THR A 115 -8.44 -15.28 -6.52
N LEU A 116 -7.82 -16.14 -5.71
CA LEU A 116 -8.45 -17.27 -5.04
C LEU A 116 -8.90 -16.83 -3.64
N GLN A 117 -10.20 -16.85 -3.40
CA GLN A 117 -10.75 -16.67 -2.05
C GLN A 117 -11.04 -18.05 -1.46
N VAL A 118 -10.39 -18.36 -0.34
CA VAL A 118 -10.53 -19.66 0.33
C VAL A 118 -11.22 -19.46 1.68
N LEU A 119 -12.43 -19.98 1.82
CA LEU A 119 -13.16 -20.06 3.08
C LEU A 119 -12.94 -21.44 3.69
N VAL A 120 -12.45 -21.50 4.94
CA VAL A 120 -12.31 -22.75 5.68
C VAL A 120 -13.21 -22.69 6.92
N GLN A 121 -14.07 -23.70 7.07
CA GLN A 121 -14.98 -23.82 8.22
C GLN A 121 -14.65 -25.08 9.02
N ASN A 122 -14.34 -24.88 10.30
CA ASN A 122 -14.24 -25.99 11.25
C ASN A 122 -15.65 -26.52 11.58
N ARG A 123 -15.98 -27.70 11.08
CA ARG A 123 -17.23 -28.43 11.35
C ARG A 123 -17.02 -29.65 12.24
N ARG A 124 -15.89 -29.73 12.95
CA ARG A 124 -15.63 -30.84 13.87
C ARG A 124 -16.63 -30.80 15.02
N LYS A 125 -17.26 -31.95 15.28
CA LYS A 125 -18.22 -32.12 16.39
C LYS A 125 -17.53 -32.30 17.75
N ASP A 126 -16.22 -32.53 17.76
CA ASP A 126 -15.43 -32.77 18.98
C ASP A 126 -14.96 -31.47 19.68
N GLY A 127 -15.33 -30.30 19.14
CA GLY A 127 -15.03 -29.00 19.72
C GLY A 127 -13.56 -28.60 19.67
N ARG A 128 -12.69 -29.38 19.04
CA ARG A 128 -11.25 -29.06 18.98
C ARG A 128 -10.98 -27.94 17.97
N PRO A 129 -10.21 -26.90 18.35
CA PRO A 129 -9.81 -25.87 17.42
C PRO A 129 -8.91 -26.46 16.33
N THR A 130 -9.00 -25.92 15.12
CA THR A 130 -8.14 -26.26 13.99
C THR A 130 -7.39 -25.01 13.58
N ILE A 131 -6.08 -25.10 13.47
CA ILE A 131 -5.22 -24.01 12.99
C ILE A 131 -5.11 -24.14 11.46
N ILE A 132 -5.36 -23.05 10.76
CA ILE A 132 -5.25 -22.97 9.30
C ILE A 132 -4.07 -22.05 8.99
N PHE A 133 -3.12 -22.54 8.21
CA PHE A 133 -1.95 -21.77 7.80
C PHE A 133 -2.15 -21.25 6.37
N GLY A 134 -2.87 -20.14 6.21
CA GLY A 134 -3.16 -19.57 4.88
C GLY A 134 -1.92 -19.20 4.07
N ALA A 135 -0.82 -18.80 4.72
CA ALA A 135 0.47 -18.54 4.09
C ALA A 135 1.28 -19.81 3.72
N GLN A 136 0.72 -21.00 3.99
CA GLN A 136 1.25 -22.31 3.58
C GLN A 136 0.36 -22.97 2.50
N SER A 137 -0.61 -22.26 1.94
CA SER A 137 -1.44 -22.79 0.85
C SER A 137 -0.63 -22.90 -0.44
N GLU A 138 -0.50 -24.11 -0.96
CA GLU A 138 0.17 -24.39 -2.24
C GLU A 138 -0.88 -24.56 -3.35
N LEU A 139 -0.69 -23.86 -4.47
CA LEU A 139 -1.43 -24.12 -5.69
C LEU A 139 -0.64 -25.16 -6.48
N ILE A 140 -1.08 -26.43 -6.43
CA ILE A 140 -0.46 -27.51 -7.20
C ILE A 140 -1.14 -27.54 -8.56
N THR A 141 -0.41 -27.17 -9.60
CA THR A 141 -0.82 -27.38 -10.99
C THR A 141 -0.32 -28.75 -11.44
N SER A 142 -1.12 -29.52 -12.20
CA SER A 142 -0.65 -30.80 -12.73
C SER A 142 0.36 -30.55 -13.85
N ALA A 143 1.63 -30.89 -13.58
CA ALA A 143 2.70 -30.85 -14.56
C ALA A 143 2.59 -32.06 -15.52
N GLU A 144 1.89 -31.90 -16.64
CA GLU A 144 2.17 -32.69 -17.86
C GLU A 144 3.13 -31.96 -18.81
N ALA A 145 3.68 -30.81 -18.40
CA ALA A 145 4.74 -30.12 -19.13
C ALA A 145 5.70 -29.46 -18.14
N ILE A 146 6.83 -30.11 -17.86
CA ILE A 146 8.17 -29.52 -17.65
C ILE A 146 9.10 -30.67 -17.21
N ASP A 147 10.16 -30.86 -17.99
CA ASP A 147 11.17 -31.93 -17.95
C ASP A 147 12.07 -31.81 -16.69
N GLU A 148 12.30 -32.92 -16.00
CA GLU A 148 13.14 -33.00 -14.80
C GLU A 148 14.62 -33.18 -15.18
N THR A 149 15.52 -32.27 -14.79
CA THR A 149 16.90 -32.66 -14.46
C THR A 149 17.57 -31.70 -13.48
N HIS A 150 18.17 -32.32 -12.43
CA HIS A 150 19.26 -31.86 -11.55
C HIS A 150 18.91 -31.05 -10.30
N TRP A 151 18.96 -31.71 -9.13
CA TRP A 151 19.70 -31.23 -7.94
C TRP A 151 20.21 -32.40 -7.10
N GLY A 152 21.52 -32.42 -6.83
CA GLY A 152 22.22 -33.44 -6.03
C GLY A 152 22.24 -33.12 -4.53
N SER A 153 22.22 -34.16 -3.70
CA SER A 153 22.22 -34.07 -2.23
C SER A 153 23.64 -33.99 -1.63
N PRO A 154 23.88 -33.21 -0.56
CA PRO A 154 25.09 -33.33 0.25
C PRO A 154 24.88 -34.17 1.54
N ARG A 155 25.96 -34.87 1.91
CA ARG A 155 26.10 -35.78 3.06
C ARG A 155 26.24 -35.06 4.40
N LEU A 156 25.68 -35.67 5.45
CA LEU A 156 25.79 -35.28 6.86
C LEU A 156 27.18 -35.55 7.45
N ALA A 157 27.70 -34.61 8.25
CA ALA A 157 28.83 -34.83 9.17
C ALA A 157 28.35 -34.74 10.64
N ARG A 158 28.83 -35.70 11.44
CA ARG A 158 28.66 -35.78 12.90
C ARG A 158 29.76 -34.97 13.59
N ASN A 159 29.43 -34.22 14.64
CA ASN A 159 30.13 -34.24 15.95
C ASN A 159 29.55 -33.20 16.94
N GLY A 160 28.93 -33.72 18.00
CA GLY A 160 29.30 -33.48 19.41
C GLY A 160 29.43 -32.08 20.04
N GLU A 161 29.11 -30.97 19.40
CA GLU A 161 29.17 -29.65 20.06
C GLU A 161 27.82 -29.21 20.65
N ARG A 162 27.86 -28.66 21.87
CA ARG A 162 26.68 -28.09 22.55
C ARG A 162 26.10 -26.98 21.68
N MET A 163 24.95 -27.24 21.05
CA MET A 163 24.19 -26.24 20.30
C MET A 163 23.91 -25.02 21.18
N VAL A 164 24.54 -23.90 20.84
CA VAL A 164 24.06 -22.58 21.23
C VAL A 164 22.68 -22.43 20.62
N LYS A 165 21.63 -22.32 21.45
CA LYS A 165 20.28 -22.10 20.96
C LYS A 165 20.20 -20.69 20.36
N PHE A 166 20.17 -20.62 19.04
CA PHE A 166 19.87 -19.37 18.34
C PHE A 166 18.38 -19.03 18.51
N PRO A 167 18.02 -17.75 18.67
CA PRO A 167 16.63 -17.35 18.67
C PRO A 167 15.98 -17.75 17.33
N VAL A 168 14.83 -18.42 17.40
CA VAL A 168 14.09 -18.83 16.21
C VAL A 168 13.42 -17.59 15.63
N TYR A 169 13.92 -17.13 14.49
CA TYR A 169 13.26 -16.08 13.71
C TYR A 169 12.08 -16.67 12.94
N SER A 170 10.88 -16.17 13.22
CA SER A 170 9.62 -16.65 12.63
C SER A 170 9.34 -16.13 11.22
N SER A 171 10.19 -15.24 10.68
CA SER A 171 9.94 -14.52 9.42
C SER A 171 10.63 -15.10 8.18
N VAL A 172 11.59 -16.03 8.31
CA VAL A 172 12.33 -16.63 7.17
C VAL A 172 12.31 -18.16 7.28
N ARG A 173 11.99 -18.86 6.18
CA ARG A 173 11.96 -20.33 6.14
C ARG A 173 13.33 -20.86 5.69
N TYR A 174 14.00 -21.57 6.58
CA TYR A 174 15.24 -22.27 6.27
C TYR A 174 14.99 -23.76 6.01
N CYS A 175 15.78 -24.33 5.09
CA CYS A 175 15.77 -25.76 4.79
C CYS A 175 16.04 -26.65 6.02
N GLY A 176 16.64 -26.07 7.06
CA GLY A 176 17.00 -26.70 8.32
C GLY A 176 17.86 -25.76 9.16
N THR A 177 18.21 -26.19 10.37
CA THR A 177 19.03 -25.42 11.31
C THR A 177 20.40 -25.05 10.74
N ALA A 178 20.99 -25.89 9.90
CA ALA A 178 22.27 -25.58 9.25
C ALA A 178 22.14 -24.40 8.26
N CYS A 179 21.08 -24.37 7.43
CA CYS A 179 20.75 -23.24 6.55
C CYS A 179 20.49 -21.96 7.38
N GLN A 180 19.74 -22.08 8.48
CA GLN A 180 19.47 -20.95 9.38
C GLN A 180 20.74 -20.40 10.02
N THR A 181 21.61 -21.28 10.53
CA THR A 181 22.86 -20.87 11.17
C THR A 181 23.85 -20.31 10.14
N ALA A 182 23.91 -20.86 8.94
CA ALA A 182 24.75 -20.33 7.86
C ALA A 182 24.30 -18.92 7.45
N ASP A 183 23.00 -18.73 7.20
CA ASP A 183 22.43 -17.42 6.89
C ASP A 183 22.64 -16.40 8.03
N TYR A 184 22.43 -16.85 9.28
CA TYR A 184 22.75 -16.09 10.48
C TYR A 184 24.21 -15.65 10.54
N LEU A 185 25.15 -16.55 10.27
CA LEU A 185 26.59 -16.26 10.42
C LEU A 185 27.18 -15.46 9.25
N GLU A 186 26.73 -15.68 8.01
CA GLU A 186 27.33 -15.06 6.83
C GLU A 186 26.84 -13.62 6.56
N GLY A 187 25.58 -13.31 6.85
CA GLY A 187 25.01 -12.00 6.53
C GLY A 187 24.05 -11.48 7.60
N HIS A 188 23.16 -12.35 8.08
CA HIS A 188 22.03 -11.91 8.87
C HIS A 188 22.41 -11.43 10.28
N GLN A 189 23.54 -11.85 10.85
CA GLN A 189 24.05 -11.28 12.11
C GLN A 189 24.43 -9.80 11.92
N GLN A 190 25.08 -9.46 10.81
CA GLN A 190 25.43 -8.06 10.51
C GLN A 190 24.19 -7.25 10.14
N GLU A 191 23.25 -7.83 9.38
CA GLU A 191 21.97 -7.18 9.05
C GLU A 191 21.09 -6.97 10.29
N CYS A 192 21.07 -7.93 11.22
CA CYS A 192 20.37 -7.83 12.50
C CYS A 192 21.03 -6.83 13.46
N LEU A 193 22.35 -6.66 13.38
CA LEU A 193 23.08 -5.69 14.20
C LEU A 193 23.00 -4.27 13.60
N GLY A 194 23.06 -4.17 12.27
CA GLY A 194 23.03 -2.91 11.53
C GLY A 194 21.65 -2.47 11.09
N PHE A 195 20.61 -3.23 11.48
CA PHE A 195 19.20 -2.95 11.26
C PHE A 195 18.90 -2.49 9.83
N TYR A 196 19.48 -3.20 8.86
CA TYR A 196 19.46 -2.77 7.47
C TYR A 196 18.05 -2.82 6.90
N ASP A 197 17.41 -3.99 7.01
CA ASP A 197 16.08 -4.20 6.46
C ASP A 197 14.96 -3.98 7.48
N PRO A 198 13.85 -3.35 7.07
CA PRO A 198 12.64 -3.28 7.88
C PRO A 198 12.04 -4.69 8.06
N PRO A 199 11.10 -4.86 9.02
CA PRO A 199 10.39 -6.13 9.14
C PRO A 199 9.64 -6.43 7.84
N PHE A 200 9.69 -7.69 7.40
CA PHE A 200 8.99 -8.14 6.21
C PHE A 200 7.48 -8.07 6.40
N THR A 201 6.82 -7.14 5.71
CA THR A 201 5.38 -6.91 5.83
C THR A 201 4.78 -6.42 4.51
N THR A 202 3.53 -6.79 4.25
CA THR A 202 2.81 -6.38 3.03
C THR A 202 2.37 -4.92 3.06
N VAL A 203 2.41 -4.26 4.22
CA VAL A 203 1.98 -2.86 4.38
C VAL A 203 3.11 -1.84 4.17
N PHE A 204 4.36 -2.32 4.05
CA PHE A 204 5.58 -1.55 3.87
C PHE A 204 6.53 -2.32 2.93
N LEU A 205 6.28 -2.18 1.62
CA LEU A 205 6.89 -3.00 0.59
C LEU A 205 8.12 -2.31 -0.01
N THR A 206 9.29 -2.66 0.53
CA THR A 206 10.59 -2.12 0.12
C THR A 206 11.21 -2.82 -1.09
N THR A 207 10.53 -3.83 -1.61
CA THR A 207 10.93 -4.54 -2.83
C THR A 207 9.98 -4.22 -3.99
N PRO A 208 10.47 -4.10 -5.23
CA PRO A 208 9.61 -3.91 -6.39
C PRO A 208 8.65 -5.10 -6.59
N ILE A 209 7.45 -4.82 -7.10
CA ILE A 209 6.42 -5.84 -7.36
C ILE A 209 6.11 -5.91 -8.85
N GLY A 210 6.04 -7.14 -9.38
CA GLY A 210 5.67 -7.38 -10.77
C GLY A 210 6.71 -6.81 -11.75
N GLN A 211 6.27 -5.91 -12.62
CA GLN A 211 7.13 -5.25 -13.62
C GLN A 211 7.66 -3.89 -13.16
N ALA A 212 7.30 -3.43 -11.96
CA ALA A 212 7.83 -2.18 -11.43
C ALA A 212 9.34 -2.29 -11.22
N ARG A 213 10.08 -1.25 -11.59
CA ARG A 213 11.53 -1.18 -11.37
C ARG A 213 11.88 -0.78 -9.93
N TYR A 214 10.96 -0.06 -9.28
CA TYR A 214 11.15 0.52 -7.98
C TYR A 214 10.13 -0.04 -6.97
N ALA A 215 10.50 0.00 -5.69
CA ALA A 215 9.64 -0.41 -4.60
C ALA A 215 8.46 0.55 -4.45
N VAL A 216 7.31 0.03 -3.98
CA VAL A 216 6.13 0.85 -3.67
C VAL A 216 6.42 1.75 -2.46
N ASP A 217 7.20 1.26 -1.50
CA ASP A 217 7.69 2.00 -0.34
C ASP A 217 9.22 2.08 -0.39
N PRO A 218 9.80 2.99 -1.20
CA PRO A 218 11.25 3.12 -1.26
C PRO A 218 11.83 3.54 0.09
N LEU A 219 13.00 3.00 0.44
CA LEU A 219 13.73 3.41 1.63
C LEU A 219 14.52 4.69 1.33
N PHE A 220 14.08 5.80 1.90
CA PHE A 220 14.76 7.10 1.79
C PHE A 220 15.52 7.49 3.02
N GLY A 221 15.34 6.80 4.14
CA GLY A 221 16.07 7.13 5.35
C GLY A 221 15.95 6.03 6.38
N ARG A 222 16.90 6.04 7.30
CA ARG A 222 16.91 5.11 8.42
C ARG A 222 17.66 5.70 9.60
N GLY A 223 17.37 5.18 10.77
CA GLY A 223 18.08 5.48 11.99
C GLY A 223 17.90 4.36 12.99
N ASP A 224 18.85 4.21 13.90
CA ASP A 224 18.68 3.36 15.07
C ASP A 224 19.26 4.03 16.32
N ARG A 225 18.69 3.68 17.47
CA ARG A 225 19.15 4.09 18.79
C ARG A 225 18.63 3.14 19.84
N ASP A 226 19.53 2.66 20.70
CA ASP A 226 19.19 1.81 21.85
C ASP A 226 18.35 0.58 21.46
N GLY A 227 18.62 -0.01 20.29
CA GLY A 227 17.89 -1.16 19.74
C GLY A 227 16.51 -0.83 19.17
N ILE A 228 16.14 0.44 19.04
CA ILE A 228 14.94 0.89 18.33
C ILE A 228 15.36 1.39 16.96
N CYS A 229 14.62 1.00 15.93
CA CYS A 229 14.96 1.28 14.53
C CYS A 229 13.81 2.01 13.86
N VAL A 230 14.15 2.87 12.92
CA VAL A 230 13.21 3.57 12.06
C VAL A 230 13.62 3.46 10.60
N TRP A 231 12.63 3.30 9.73
CA TRP A 231 12.78 3.39 8.28
C TRP A 231 11.78 4.41 7.74
N LEU A 232 12.26 5.24 6.81
CA LEU A 232 11.47 6.28 6.16
C LEU A 232 11.22 5.92 4.71
N SER A 233 9.97 6.10 4.31
CA SER A 233 9.50 6.09 2.93
C SER A 233 8.65 7.34 2.69
N VAL A 234 8.27 7.58 1.44
CA VAL A 234 7.35 8.65 1.05
C VAL A 234 5.99 8.06 0.72
N ARG A 235 4.93 8.82 1.01
CA ARG A 235 3.58 8.54 0.50
C ARG A 235 3.04 9.75 -0.25
N GLY A 236 3.53 9.88 -1.48
CA GLY A 236 3.13 10.91 -2.43
C GLY A 236 2.00 10.48 -3.36
N ALA A 237 1.55 11.44 -4.17
CA ALA A 237 0.73 11.15 -5.34
C ALA A 237 1.56 10.49 -6.45
N ILE A 238 0.90 9.81 -7.39
CA ILE A 238 1.56 9.08 -8.48
C ILE A 238 2.38 9.99 -9.41
N ASP A 239 2.01 11.27 -9.49
CA ASP A 239 2.68 12.35 -10.22
C ASP A 239 3.68 13.13 -9.36
N CYS A 240 3.99 12.61 -8.16
CA CYS A 240 4.83 13.22 -7.14
C CYS A 240 4.32 14.59 -6.66
N ALA A 241 3.06 14.95 -6.93
CA ALA A 241 2.50 16.20 -6.42
C ALA A 241 2.30 16.12 -4.91
N LEU A 242 2.63 17.21 -4.22
CA LEU A 242 2.39 17.31 -2.80
C LEU A 242 0.89 17.47 -2.51
N SER A 243 0.39 16.78 -1.50
CA SER A 243 -0.99 16.88 -1.04
C SER A 243 -1.25 18.25 -0.40
N GLN A 244 -2.42 18.84 -0.62
CA GLN A 244 -2.83 20.04 0.13
C GLN A 244 -3.33 19.64 1.53
N LEU A 245 -3.05 20.48 2.54
CA LEU A 245 -3.49 20.23 3.93
C LEU A 245 -5.01 20.20 4.10
N VAL A 246 -5.77 20.80 3.19
CA VAL A 246 -7.24 20.78 3.25
C VAL A 246 -7.84 19.41 2.90
N TYR A 247 -7.06 18.53 2.26
CA TYR A 247 -7.51 17.17 1.93
C TYR A 247 -7.41 16.24 3.15
N PRO A 248 -8.20 15.15 3.19
CA PRO A 248 -8.10 14.18 4.28
C PRO A 248 -6.74 13.48 4.27
N LEU A 249 -6.17 13.26 5.45
CA LEU A 249 -4.90 12.53 5.60
C LEU A 249 -5.08 11.02 5.33
N ARG A 250 -6.16 10.44 5.86
CA ARG A 250 -6.47 9.01 5.63
C ARG A 250 -7.06 8.86 4.23
N PRO A 251 -6.55 7.96 3.38
CA PRO A 251 -7.26 7.53 2.18
C PRO A 251 -8.56 6.87 2.65
N GLN A 252 -9.66 7.61 2.64
CA GLN A 252 -10.91 7.12 3.17
C GLN A 252 -11.50 6.08 2.23
N SER A 253 -11.98 4.99 2.82
CA SER A 253 -12.74 3.95 2.11
C SER A 253 -14.06 4.49 1.57
N ASP A 254 -14.58 5.59 2.12
CA ASP A 254 -15.79 6.26 1.63
C ASP A 254 -15.47 7.63 1.01
N GLY A 255 -15.72 7.75 -0.29
CA GLY A 255 -15.62 9.03 -1.00
C GLY A 255 -16.60 10.10 -0.49
N ALA A 256 -17.57 9.78 0.36
CA ALA A 256 -18.48 10.76 0.95
C ALA A 256 -17.77 11.76 1.87
N GLU A 257 -16.83 11.33 2.70
CA GLU A 257 -16.16 12.22 3.64
C GLU A 257 -15.09 13.08 2.94
N THR A 258 -14.35 12.53 1.97
CA THR A 258 -13.49 13.32 1.07
C THR A 258 -14.30 14.41 0.35
N ARG A 259 -15.49 14.06 -0.18
CA ARG A 259 -16.42 15.06 -0.75
C ARG A 259 -16.96 16.03 0.30
N GLY A 260 -17.09 15.62 1.55
CA GLY A 260 -17.49 16.46 2.67
C GLY A 260 -16.43 17.52 2.98
N GLN A 261 -15.17 17.12 3.10
CA GLN A 261 -14.04 18.03 3.34
C GLN A 261 -13.81 18.95 2.15
N LEU A 262 -13.90 18.45 0.92
CA LEU A 262 -13.88 19.28 -0.29
C LEU A 262 -14.97 20.36 -0.26
N ARG A 263 -16.21 19.99 0.07
CA ARG A 263 -17.30 20.96 0.22
C ARG A 263 -17.06 21.97 1.34
N ARG A 264 -16.42 21.57 2.44
CA ARG A 264 -16.00 22.50 3.51
C ARG A 264 -14.92 23.46 3.03
N ALA A 265 -13.94 22.94 2.29
CA ALA A 265 -12.88 23.75 1.69
C ALA A 265 -13.44 24.77 0.69
N GLU A 266 -14.43 24.38 -0.11
CA GLU A 266 -15.15 25.27 -1.03
C GLU A 266 -16.00 26.31 -0.29
N ALA A 267 -16.68 25.92 0.81
CA ALA A 267 -17.52 26.80 1.60
C ALA A 267 -16.71 27.81 2.43
N ASP A 268 -15.52 27.44 2.90
CA ASP A 268 -14.62 28.29 3.68
C ASP A 268 -13.35 28.60 2.88
N ALA A 269 -13.52 29.45 1.87
CA ALA A 269 -12.43 29.92 1.04
C ALA A 269 -11.32 30.64 1.84
N ALA A 270 -11.65 31.24 2.99
CA ALA A 270 -10.69 31.93 3.84
C ALA A 270 -9.74 30.94 4.53
N THR A 271 -10.28 29.88 5.15
CA THR A 271 -9.50 28.78 5.71
C THR A 271 -8.71 28.07 4.62
N SER A 272 -9.35 27.76 3.48
CA SER A 272 -8.66 27.15 2.34
C SER A 272 -7.53 28.01 1.80
N LEU A 273 -7.67 29.33 1.77
CA LEU A 273 -6.59 30.24 1.34
C LEU A 273 -5.49 30.35 2.39
N LYS A 274 -5.85 30.41 3.67
CA LYS A 274 -4.92 30.46 4.82
C LYS A 274 -4.07 29.19 4.91
N TYR A 275 -4.70 28.03 4.67
CA TYR A 275 -4.08 26.71 4.70
C TYR A 275 -3.88 26.13 3.29
N ARG A 276 -3.75 26.99 2.26
CA ARG A 276 -3.43 26.60 0.88
C ARG A 276 -1.98 26.17 0.74
N VAL A 277 -1.61 25.20 1.54
CA VAL A 277 -0.25 24.80 1.75
C VAL A 277 -0.12 23.34 1.37
N HIS A 278 0.98 23.06 0.69
CA HIS A 278 1.34 21.70 0.37
C HIS A 278 1.96 21.03 1.57
N ALA A 279 1.85 19.72 1.57
CA ALA A 279 2.36 18.92 2.63
C ALA A 279 2.99 17.66 2.07
N ASN A 280 4.15 17.35 2.62
CA ASN A 280 4.86 16.13 2.33
C ASN A 280 4.46 15.08 3.35
N SER A 281 4.25 13.87 2.83
CA SER A 281 3.76 12.73 3.57
C SER A 281 4.88 11.70 3.68
N LEU A 282 5.35 11.46 4.90
CA LEU A 282 6.32 10.43 5.22
C LEU A 282 5.62 9.21 5.78
N LEU A 283 5.98 8.04 5.27
CA LEU A 283 5.59 6.76 5.85
C LEU A 283 6.76 6.24 6.68
N THR A 284 6.51 6.07 7.97
CA THR A 284 7.54 5.84 8.97
C THR A 284 7.27 4.52 9.67
N LEU A 285 8.17 3.55 9.50
CA LEU A 285 8.11 2.30 10.23
C LEU A 285 9.04 2.39 11.43
N VAL A 286 8.54 2.14 12.64
CA VAL A 286 9.36 2.08 13.86
C VAL A 286 9.25 0.69 14.46
N GLN A 287 10.38 0.05 14.77
CA GLN A 287 10.42 -1.28 15.38
C GLN A 287 11.32 -1.30 16.61
N ASN A 288 10.83 -1.93 17.68
CA ASN A 288 11.66 -2.26 18.82
C ASN A 288 12.39 -3.59 18.57
N ARG A 289 13.71 -3.55 18.39
CA ARG A 289 14.58 -4.73 18.22
C ARG A 289 15.51 -4.95 19.42
N ARG A 290 15.18 -4.38 20.58
CA ARG A 290 15.99 -4.50 21.80
C ARG A 290 16.18 -5.95 22.20
N LYS A 291 17.43 -6.29 22.52
CA LYS A 291 17.82 -7.63 23.00
C LYS A 291 17.62 -7.82 24.50
N ASP A 292 17.46 -6.73 25.25
CA ASP A 292 17.29 -6.75 26.70
C ASP A 292 15.85 -7.00 27.15
N GLY A 293 14.93 -7.21 26.21
CA GLY A 293 13.54 -7.52 26.50
C GLY A 293 12.69 -6.33 26.94
N ARG A 294 13.25 -5.11 26.97
CA ARG A 294 12.55 -3.92 27.47
C ARG A 294 11.74 -3.23 26.37
N SER A 295 10.60 -2.67 26.75
CA SER A 295 9.78 -1.87 25.85
C SER A 295 10.35 -0.47 25.63
N ALA A 296 9.85 0.20 24.61
CA ALA A 296 10.05 1.61 24.35
C ALA A 296 8.68 2.29 24.16
N ILE A 297 8.60 3.59 24.41
CA ILE A 297 7.40 4.37 24.11
C ILE A 297 7.75 5.41 23.05
N LEU A 298 6.88 5.55 22.03
CA LEU A 298 7.00 6.55 20.96
C LEU A 298 5.94 7.64 21.15
N PHE A 299 6.30 8.88 20.77
CA PHE A 299 5.37 10.02 20.70
C PHE A 299 5.32 10.53 19.27
N GLY A 300 4.46 9.91 18.46
CA GLY A 300 4.33 10.22 17.05
C GLY A 300 4.03 11.70 16.81
N ALA A 301 2.99 12.26 17.45
CA ALA A 301 2.53 13.64 17.16
C ALA A 301 3.59 14.73 17.45
N GLN A 302 4.65 14.38 18.19
CA GLN A 302 5.78 15.26 18.50
C GLN A 302 6.94 15.14 17.48
N SER A 303 6.79 14.30 16.45
CA SER A 303 7.81 14.12 15.43
C SER A 303 8.08 15.39 14.64
N GLN A 304 9.33 15.55 14.21
CA GLN A 304 9.80 16.74 13.54
C GLN A 304 10.64 16.36 12.33
N VAL A 305 10.43 17.03 11.20
CA VAL A 305 11.41 17.00 10.12
C VAL A 305 12.46 18.07 10.37
N ILE A 306 13.72 17.69 10.17
CA ILE A 306 14.85 18.61 10.22
C ILE A 306 15.04 19.19 8.82
N VAL A 307 15.01 20.51 8.71
CA VAL A 307 15.11 21.28 7.47
C VAL A 307 16.54 21.79 7.33
N CYS A 308 17.10 21.64 6.15
CA CYS A 308 18.45 22.11 5.83
C CYS A 308 18.49 23.64 5.84
N ALA A 309 19.64 24.22 6.18
CA ALA A 309 19.82 25.67 6.31
C ALA A 309 19.33 26.46 5.08
N ASP A 310 19.66 25.96 3.90
CA ASP A 310 19.30 26.52 2.60
C ASP A 310 17.81 26.32 2.23
N GLY A 311 17.14 25.36 2.87
CA GLY A 311 15.75 25.02 2.61
C GLY A 311 14.73 25.68 3.52
N VAL A 312 15.15 26.35 4.61
CA VAL A 312 14.24 26.91 5.63
C VAL A 312 13.23 27.87 5.01
N ASP A 313 13.69 28.86 4.25
CA ASP A 313 12.81 29.87 3.64
C ASP A 313 11.86 29.26 2.60
N GLY A 314 12.30 28.19 1.92
CA GLY A 314 11.49 27.43 0.99
C GLY A 314 10.36 26.68 1.70
N VAL A 315 10.67 25.99 2.79
CA VAL A 315 9.73 25.19 3.58
C VAL A 315 8.70 26.08 4.29
N LEU A 316 9.12 27.22 4.84
CA LEU A 316 8.24 28.16 5.56
C LEU A 316 7.41 29.07 4.66
N ARG A 317 7.62 29.02 3.35
CA ARG A 317 6.89 29.89 2.44
C ARG A 317 5.39 29.68 2.59
N GLY A 318 4.64 30.79 2.56
CA GLY A 318 3.18 30.79 2.69
C GLY A 318 2.66 30.48 4.08
N SER A 319 3.52 30.47 5.11
CA SER A 319 3.14 30.30 6.52
C SER A 319 2.02 31.28 6.91
N PRO A 320 0.93 30.83 7.57
CA PRO A 320 -0.12 31.68 8.09
C PRO A 320 0.33 32.45 9.35
N GLY A 321 1.60 32.36 9.75
CA GLY A 321 2.19 33.02 10.90
C GLY A 321 2.71 32.06 11.97
N GLN A 322 3.48 32.59 12.92
CA GLN A 322 4.14 31.82 13.99
C GLN A 322 3.16 31.09 14.91
N ASP A 323 1.95 31.61 15.11
CA ASP A 323 0.99 31.06 16.08
C ASP A 323 0.38 29.71 15.67
N VAL A 324 0.54 29.31 14.40
CA VAL A 324 -0.02 28.07 13.86
C VAL A 324 1.07 27.04 13.57
N GLU A 325 2.33 27.48 13.48
CA GLU A 325 3.44 26.65 13.03
C GLU A 325 4.35 26.26 14.17
N ARG A 326 4.46 24.95 14.38
CA ARG A 326 5.48 24.36 15.21
C ARG A 326 6.80 24.35 14.45
N PHE A 327 7.42 25.53 14.36
CA PHE A 327 8.73 25.69 13.74
C PHE A 327 9.71 26.33 14.72
N ALA A 328 10.89 25.73 14.83
CA ALA A 328 11.98 26.27 15.62
C ALA A 328 13.28 26.29 14.80
N LYS A 329 14.07 27.34 14.98
CA LYS A 329 15.43 27.42 14.45
C LYS A 329 16.41 27.08 15.55
N PHE A 330 17.41 26.30 15.23
CA PHE A 330 18.49 25.98 16.16
C PHE A 330 19.78 25.76 15.41
N LYS A 331 20.88 25.84 16.14
CA LYS A 331 22.21 25.65 15.58
C LYS A 331 22.70 24.25 15.84
N VAL A 332 23.21 23.59 14.81
CA VAL A 332 23.84 22.27 14.91
C VAL A 332 25.34 22.41 14.71
N PHE A 333 26.09 21.78 15.60
CA PHE A 333 27.53 21.67 15.45
C PHE A 333 27.85 20.55 14.45
N THR A 334 28.37 20.94 13.29
CA THR A 334 28.73 20.05 12.18
C THR A 334 30.19 19.57 12.24
N GLY A 335 30.91 19.88 13.33
CA GLY A 335 32.36 19.64 13.41
C GLY A 335 33.20 20.72 12.72
N THR A 336 32.58 21.69 12.05
CA THR A 336 33.23 22.91 11.56
C THR A 336 33.10 24.05 12.56
N PRO A 337 33.99 25.07 12.53
CA PRO A 337 33.88 26.25 13.38
C PRO A 337 32.56 27.00 13.19
N ASP A 338 32.01 26.94 11.97
CA ASP A 338 30.74 27.55 11.64
C ASP A 338 29.60 26.62 12.07
N GLU A 339 28.77 27.13 12.98
CA GLU A 339 27.51 26.50 13.36
C GLU A 339 26.51 26.61 12.19
N MET A 340 25.88 25.49 11.83
CA MET A 340 24.85 25.48 10.81
C MET A 340 23.48 25.76 11.45
N GLU A 341 22.80 26.83 11.04
CA GLU A 341 21.39 27.06 11.41
C GLU A 341 20.52 26.08 10.64
N VAL A 342 19.78 25.24 11.36
CA VAL A 342 18.79 24.32 10.79
C VAL A 342 17.41 24.64 11.35
N GLY A 343 16.37 24.19 10.65
CA GLY A 343 15.00 24.26 11.13
C GLY A 343 14.52 22.92 11.67
N ALA A 344 13.70 22.92 12.71
CA ALA A 344 12.83 21.79 13.07
C ALA A 344 11.39 22.19 12.79
N LEU A 345 10.70 21.38 12.00
CA LEU A 345 9.29 21.56 11.69
C LEU A 345 8.51 20.36 12.25
N GLY A 346 7.60 20.63 13.19
CA GLY A 346 6.68 19.63 13.73
C GLY A 346 5.62 19.18 12.72
N ILE A 347 4.89 18.13 13.08
CA ILE A 347 3.75 17.64 12.31
C ILE A 347 2.74 18.77 12.08
N ALA A 348 2.20 18.83 10.86
CA ALA A 348 1.16 19.80 10.51
C ALA A 348 -0.10 19.54 11.33
N HIS A 349 -0.86 20.58 11.65
CA HIS A 349 -2.19 20.42 12.25
C HIS A 349 -3.25 20.45 11.17
N ASP A 350 -4.33 19.70 11.38
CA ASP A 350 -5.48 19.69 10.52
C ASP A 350 -6.16 21.06 10.56
N PRO A 351 -6.42 21.70 9.40
CA PRO A 351 -7.07 23.01 9.37
C PRO A 351 -8.46 23.05 10.03
N TRP A 352 -9.12 21.90 10.17
CA TRP A 352 -10.51 21.80 10.58
C TRP A 352 -10.69 21.54 12.07
N ASP A 353 -9.91 20.63 12.65
CA ASP A 353 -10.02 20.22 14.05
C ASP A 353 -8.77 20.49 14.88
N MET A 354 -7.72 21.04 14.26
CA MET A 354 -6.42 21.32 14.88
C MET A 354 -5.74 20.08 15.47
N SER A 355 -6.14 18.87 15.07
CA SER A 355 -5.45 17.65 15.46
C SER A 355 -4.13 17.49 14.68
N PRO A 356 -3.11 16.83 15.25
CA PRO A 356 -1.90 16.51 14.50
C PRO A 356 -2.23 15.64 13.28
N ARG A 357 -1.71 16.00 12.11
CA ARG A 357 -1.86 15.23 10.86
C ARG A 357 -0.95 14.03 10.85
N MET A 358 -1.37 13.08 11.67
CA MET A 358 -0.83 11.76 11.86
C MET A 358 -1.96 10.74 11.79
N TYR A 359 -1.65 9.55 11.32
CA TYR A 359 -2.39 8.38 11.80
C TYR A 359 -1.51 7.14 11.85
N VAL A 360 -1.96 6.18 12.65
CA VAL A 360 -1.37 4.84 12.72
C VAL A 360 -1.98 3.99 11.60
N LYS A 361 -1.21 3.74 10.54
CA LYS A 361 -1.64 2.87 9.43
C LYS A 361 -1.72 1.41 9.87
N ASN A 362 -0.77 0.99 10.70
CA ASN A 362 -0.67 -0.41 11.07
C ASN A 362 0.10 -0.58 12.39
N PHE A 363 -0.32 -1.56 13.19
CA PHE A 363 0.38 -1.99 14.39
C PHE A 363 0.56 -3.51 14.32
N ASN A 364 1.82 -3.99 14.30
CA ASN A 364 2.16 -5.42 14.21
C ASN A 364 1.47 -6.18 13.06
N GLY A 365 1.35 -5.57 11.89
CA GLY A 365 0.70 -6.15 10.72
C GLY A 365 -0.82 -5.94 10.68
N THR A 366 -1.43 -5.40 11.73
CA THR A 366 -2.88 -5.18 11.82
C THR A 366 -3.25 -3.71 11.56
N GLU A 367 -4.15 -3.47 10.61
CA GLU A 367 -4.72 -2.14 10.38
C GLU A 367 -5.68 -1.77 11.51
N LEU A 368 -5.56 -0.55 12.02
CA LEU A 368 -6.41 -0.05 13.10
C LEU A 368 -7.69 0.53 12.51
N HIS A 369 -8.81 -0.15 12.73
CA HIS A 369 -10.13 0.36 12.38
C HIS A 369 -10.78 1.05 13.59
N PRO A 370 -11.55 2.14 13.39
CA PRO A 370 -12.24 2.84 14.47
C PRO A 370 -13.20 1.96 15.28
N ASP A 371 -13.77 0.94 14.64
CA ASP A 371 -14.74 0.03 15.26
C ASP A 371 -14.08 -1.08 16.08
N ASN A 372 -12.76 -1.26 15.95
CA ASN A 372 -12.03 -2.30 16.66
C ASN A 372 -11.47 -1.77 17.98
N PRO A 373 -11.47 -2.57 19.06
CA PRO A 373 -10.81 -2.19 20.29
C PRO A 373 -9.31 -1.99 20.02
N LEU A 374 -8.77 -0.87 20.51
CA LEU A 374 -7.35 -0.57 20.38
C LEU A 374 -6.51 -1.58 21.18
N PRO A 375 -5.39 -2.07 20.62
CA PRO A 375 -4.39 -2.80 21.37
C PRO A 375 -4.01 -2.07 22.68
N PRO A 376 -3.83 -2.79 23.82
CA PRO A 376 -3.47 -2.16 25.10
C PRO A 376 -2.17 -1.35 25.07
N ALA A 377 -1.28 -1.66 24.12
CA ALA A 377 -0.03 -0.96 23.88
C ALA A 377 -0.23 0.46 23.30
N ILE A 378 -1.43 0.79 22.82
CA ILE A 378 -1.75 2.11 22.28
C ILE A 378 -2.43 2.94 23.36
N HIS A 379 -1.69 3.87 23.95
CA HIS A 379 -2.18 4.74 25.02
C HIS A 379 -3.02 5.90 24.48
N ASN A 380 -2.67 6.43 23.31
CA ASN A 380 -3.41 7.51 22.65
C ASN A 380 -3.15 7.48 21.13
N GLU A 381 -4.09 6.94 20.35
CA GLU A 381 -3.94 6.79 18.89
C GLU A 381 -3.85 8.14 18.15
N PRO A 382 -4.73 9.14 18.37
CA PRO A 382 -4.64 10.43 17.69
C PRO A 382 -3.33 11.19 17.93
N ARG A 383 -2.70 10.97 19.09
CA ARG A 383 -1.38 11.55 19.44
C ARG A 383 -0.21 10.65 19.02
N GLY A 384 -0.47 9.43 18.55
CA GLY A 384 0.56 8.44 18.24
C GLY A 384 1.40 8.05 19.45
N ILE A 385 0.77 7.88 20.62
CA ILE A 385 1.45 7.45 21.85
C ILE A 385 1.24 5.94 22.01
N PHE A 386 2.32 5.18 21.85
CA PHE A 386 2.26 3.72 21.97
C PHE A 386 3.55 3.14 22.53
N GLU A 387 3.37 2.09 23.32
CA GLU A 387 4.41 1.20 23.79
C GLU A 387 4.73 0.16 22.70
N LEU A 388 6.01 -0.06 22.43
CA LEU A 388 6.49 -1.13 21.57
C LEU A 388 7.27 -2.12 22.43
N HIS A 389 6.75 -3.33 22.57
CA HIS A 389 7.50 -4.45 23.13
C HIS A 389 8.55 -4.97 22.11
N PRO A 390 9.57 -5.72 22.56
CA PRO A 390 10.56 -6.31 21.65
C PRO A 390 9.90 -7.13 20.54
N GLY A 391 10.31 -6.86 19.30
CA GLY A 391 9.78 -7.45 18.07
C GLY A 391 8.63 -6.66 17.45
N GLU A 392 7.92 -5.85 18.24
CA GLU A 392 6.77 -5.08 17.78
C GLU A 392 7.17 -3.89 16.92
N TYR A 393 6.30 -3.56 15.98
CA TYR A 393 6.46 -2.41 15.10
C TYR A 393 5.15 -1.68 14.87
N VAL A 394 5.30 -0.41 14.52
CA VAL A 394 4.22 0.48 14.11
C VAL A 394 4.55 1.07 12.74
N LEU A 395 3.52 1.39 11.99
CA LEU A 395 3.61 2.12 10.74
C LEU A 395 2.80 3.41 10.83
N LEU A 396 3.48 4.54 10.80
CA LEU A 396 2.89 5.87 10.92
C LEU A 396 2.89 6.58 9.57
N HIS A 397 1.79 7.26 9.29
CA HIS A 397 1.75 8.25 8.22
C HIS A 397 1.82 9.62 8.87
N LEU A 398 2.91 10.33 8.60
CA LEU A 398 3.22 11.65 9.15
C LEU A 398 3.12 12.68 8.03
N GLN A 399 2.43 13.79 8.26
CA GLN A 399 2.34 14.85 7.27
C GLN A 399 2.93 16.16 7.81
N PHE A 400 3.85 16.73 7.02
CA PHE A 400 4.57 17.97 7.33
C PHE A 400 4.23 19.02 6.30
N ARG A 401 4.00 20.23 6.77
CA ARG A 401 3.71 21.39 5.93
C ARG A 401 4.98 21.84 5.20
N VAL A 402 4.99 21.88 3.88
CA VAL A 402 6.16 22.30 3.11
C VAL A 402 5.79 23.23 1.95
N GLY A 403 6.40 24.40 1.91
CA GLY A 403 6.21 25.39 0.86
C GLY A 403 4.80 25.97 0.81
N ASP A 404 4.50 26.75 -0.24
CA ASP A 404 3.20 27.42 -0.42
C ASP A 404 2.43 26.95 -1.65
N GLY A 405 2.99 26.00 -2.41
CA GLY A 405 2.39 25.53 -3.66
C GLY A 405 2.38 26.52 -4.81
N ARG A 406 2.99 27.69 -4.65
CA ARG A 406 2.97 28.73 -5.69
C ARG A 406 4.21 28.60 -6.58
N ASN A 407 4.12 29.23 -7.76
CA ASN A 407 5.04 29.03 -8.88
C ASN A 407 6.52 29.18 -8.48
N ALA A 408 7.31 28.17 -8.87
CA ALA A 408 8.76 27.98 -8.67
C ALA A 408 9.24 27.54 -7.27
N GLY A 409 8.33 27.21 -6.34
CA GLY A 409 8.67 26.72 -5.00
C GLY A 409 8.65 25.18 -4.83
N ILE A 410 8.42 24.75 -3.59
CA ILE A 410 8.26 23.34 -3.20
C ILE A 410 6.84 22.88 -3.56
N ASN A 411 6.70 22.13 -4.65
CA ASN A 411 5.42 21.59 -5.14
C ASN A 411 5.45 20.09 -5.48
N LYS A 412 6.62 19.45 -5.40
CA LYS A 412 6.83 18.03 -5.68
C LYS A 412 7.54 17.35 -4.50
N ASP A 413 7.30 16.05 -4.34
CA ASP A 413 7.87 15.25 -3.25
C ASP A 413 9.40 15.32 -3.23
N PHE A 414 10.06 15.12 -4.37
CA PHE A 414 11.52 15.18 -4.44
C PHE A 414 12.08 16.57 -4.12
N THR A 415 11.37 17.64 -4.47
CA THR A 415 11.77 19.00 -4.11
C THR A 415 11.62 19.21 -2.60
N ALA A 416 10.51 18.76 -2.00
CA ALA A 416 10.32 18.82 -0.56
C ALA A 416 11.42 18.04 0.19
N LEU A 417 11.60 16.76 -0.17
CA LEU A 417 12.58 15.87 0.45
C LEU A 417 14.02 16.37 0.31
N SER A 418 14.37 17.03 -0.80
CA SER A 418 15.71 17.61 -0.98
C SER A 418 16.03 18.75 -0.02
N ASN A 419 15.00 19.40 0.56
CA ASN A 419 15.14 20.44 1.57
C ASN A 419 15.19 19.86 3.01
N LEU A 420 14.96 18.57 3.18
CA LEU A 420 14.96 17.90 4.47
C LEU A 420 16.30 17.18 4.71
N PHE A 421 16.75 17.21 5.96
CA PHE A 421 17.90 16.46 6.44
C PHE A 421 17.48 15.09 6.99
N GLY A 422 16.39 15.04 7.73
CA GLY A 422 15.95 13.82 8.40
C GLY A 422 14.64 13.98 9.17
N LEU A 423 14.22 12.90 9.81
CA LEU A 423 13.09 12.86 10.74
C LEU A 423 13.61 12.60 12.16
N ALA A 424 13.30 13.51 13.08
CA ALA A 424 13.45 13.30 14.52
C ALA A 424 12.16 12.71 15.09
N LEU A 425 12.29 11.53 15.70
CA LEU A 425 11.22 10.77 16.32
C LEU A 425 11.41 10.74 17.84
N PRO A 426 10.48 11.33 18.60
CA PRO A 426 10.52 11.32 20.04
C PRO A 426 10.21 9.95 20.63
N LEU A 427 11.16 9.42 21.40
CA LEU A 427 11.00 8.14 22.06
C LEU A 427 11.75 8.06 23.39
N ARG A 428 11.27 7.19 24.28
CA ARG A 428 11.98 6.81 25.50
C ARG A 428 12.24 5.30 25.50
N SER A 429 13.49 4.95 25.72
CA SER A 429 13.97 3.57 25.66
C SER A 429 15.12 3.40 26.67
N PRO A 430 15.00 2.52 27.69
CA PRO A 430 13.84 1.68 28.00
C PRO A 430 12.66 2.48 28.56
N TRP A 431 11.44 1.99 28.34
CA TRP A 431 10.22 2.54 28.92
C TRP A 431 9.99 2.02 30.35
N ASN A 432 9.53 2.92 31.23
CA ASN A 432 9.11 2.59 32.59
C ASN A 432 7.58 2.72 32.66
N PRO A 433 6.83 1.62 32.81
CA PRO A 433 5.36 1.65 32.81
C PRO A 433 4.75 2.43 33.99
N ASN A 434 5.55 2.79 35.00
CA ASN A 434 5.09 3.63 36.12
C ASN A 434 5.05 5.13 35.79
N HIS A 435 5.60 5.56 34.65
CA HIS A 435 5.49 6.94 34.21
C HIS A 435 4.18 7.13 33.44
N ASP A 436 3.56 8.31 33.58
CA ASP A 436 2.40 8.69 32.79
C ASP A 436 2.84 9.12 31.38
N PRO A 437 2.42 8.40 30.32
CA PRO A 437 2.70 8.81 28.94
C PRO A 437 2.18 10.20 28.60
N ALA A 438 1.03 10.62 29.13
CA ALA A 438 0.42 11.90 28.79
C ALA A 438 1.23 13.07 29.38
N ALA A 439 1.69 12.94 30.63
CA ALA A 439 2.58 13.92 31.24
C ALA A 439 3.90 14.08 30.47
N LEU A 440 4.47 12.97 29.98
CA LEU A 440 5.69 13.01 29.17
C LEU A 440 5.46 13.63 27.79
N ASP A 441 4.32 13.35 27.16
CA ASP A 441 3.92 13.98 25.90
C ASP A 441 3.80 15.51 26.04
N ALA A 442 3.20 15.99 27.14
CA ALA A 442 3.11 17.41 27.46
C ALA A 442 4.48 18.06 27.75
N ASP A 443 5.39 17.36 28.44
CA ASP A 443 6.78 17.83 28.65
C ASP A 443 7.54 17.95 27.33
N LEU A 444 7.41 16.97 26.42
CA LEU A 444 7.99 17.04 25.08
C LEU A 444 7.41 18.20 24.27
N ASP A 445 6.12 18.47 24.42
CA ASP A 445 5.43 19.59 23.76
C ASP A 445 5.99 20.94 24.18
N ALA A 446 6.19 21.13 25.49
CA ALA A 446 6.73 22.36 26.07
C ALA A 446 8.18 22.58 25.63
N ARG A 447 9.03 21.55 25.70
CA ARG A 447 10.45 21.62 25.33
C ARG A 447 10.69 21.99 23.87
N PHE A 448 9.77 21.62 22.97
CA PHE A 448 9.86 21.99 21.56
C PHE A 448 10.03 23.50 21.38
N TRP A 449 9.29 24.29 22.18
CA TRP A 449 9.29 25.74 22.10
C TRP A 449 10.47 26.41 22.81
N GLU A 450 11.04 25.75 23.82
CA GLU A 450 12.13 26.30 24.63
C GLU A 450 13.49 26.15 23.96
N ASP A 451 13.82 24.93 23.53
CA ASP A 451 15.18 24.59 23.10
C ASP A 451 15.33 24.53 21.58
N GLY A 452 14.22 24.52 20.84
CA GLY A 452 14.14 24.40 19.38
C GLY A 452 14.76 23.13 18.78
N ALA A 453 15.45 22.32 19.58
CA ALA A 453 16.23 21.18 19.16
C ALA A 453 15.80 19.91 19.90
N PHE A 454 15.66 18.84 19.13
CA PHE A 454 15.29 17.54 19.65
C PHE A 454 16.50 16.83 20.30
N ARG A 455 16.50 16.67 21.63
CA ARG A 455 17.55 15.92 22.35
C ARG A 455 17.19 14.47 22.70
N ILE A 456 15.89 14.11 22.67
CA ILE A 456 15.38 12.88 23.30
C ILE A 456 14.74 11.92 22.30
N GLY A 457 15.52 11.22 21.49
CA GLY A 457 14.99 10.11 20.70
C GLY A 457 15.85 9.77 19.51
N LEU A 458 15.19 9.42 18.41
CA LEU A 458 15.78 8.78 17.25
C LEU A 458 15.81 9.74 16.07
N LEU A 459 16.96 9.87 15.41
CA LEU A 459 17.11 10.65 14.19
C LEU A 459 17.28 9.69 13.02
N ALA A 460 16.42 9.84 12.02
CA ALA A 460 16.45 9.10 10.77
C ALA A 460 16.92 10.04 9.67
N GLU A 461 18.17 9.91 9.26
CA GLU A 461 18.72 10.75 8.18
C GLU A 461 18.15 10.31 6.84
N LEU A 462 17.85 11.28 5.97
CA LEU A 462 17.41 11.03 4.61
C LEU A 462 18.61 10.83 3.69
N ASP A 463 18.64 9.70 3.02
CA ASP A 463 19.56 9.38 1.94
C ASP A 463 19.15 10.12 0.66
N ARG A 464 19.83 11.25 0.43
CA ARG A 464 19.62 12.11 -0.74
C ARG A 464 19.92 11.41 -2.06
N ASP A 465 20.86 10.47 -2.06
CA ASP A 465 21.23 9.75 -3.28
C ASP A 465 20.17 8.71 -3.63
N ALA A 466 19.60 8.03 -2.63
CA ALA A 466 18.44 7.17 -2.81
C ALA A 466 17.22 7.95 -3.33
N ILE A 467 16.94 9.14 -2.77
CA ILE A 467 15.86 10.02 -3.25
C ILE A 467 16.09 10.40 -4.71
N LYS A 468 17.28 10.89 -5.07
CA LYS A 468 17.60 11.26 -6.46
C LYS A 468 17.52 10.07 -7.42
N ALA A 469 17.97 8.89 -7.00
CA ALA A 469 17.95 7.68 -7.80
C ALA A 469 16.52 7.19 -8.08
N TYR A 470 15.63 7.30 -7.09
CA TYR A 470 14.20 6.97 -7.23
C TYR A 470 13.51 7.95 -8.18
N TYR A 471 13.66 9.26 -7.97
CA TYR A 471 13.00 10.27 -8.80
C TYR A 471 13.72 10.60 -10.12
N ARG A 472 14.78 9.85 -10.46
CA ARG A 472 15.60 10.07 -11.66
C ARG A 472 14.75 10.18 -12.93
N ASP A 473 13.87 9.21 -13.17
CA ASP A 473 13.06 9.18 -14.41
C ASP A 473 12.14 10.41 -14.51
N TYR A 474 11.60 10.90 -13.38
CA TYR A 474 10.84 12.15 -13.36
C TYR A 474 11.73 13.35 -13.73
N LEU A 475 12.91 13.45 -13.10
CA LEU A 475 13.81 14.59 -13.25
C LEU A 475 14.40 14.71 -14.66
N TYR A 476 14.66 13.59 -15.35
CA TYR A 476 15.29 13.58 -16.66
C TYR A 476 14.30 13.44 -17.82
N ASP A 477 13.30 12.57 -17.66
CA ASP A 477 12.40 12.13 -18.73
C ASP A 477 10.93 12.54 -18.49
N GLY A 478 10.63 13.11 -17.32
CA GLY A 478 9.33 13.67 -16.98
C GLY A 478 8.36 12.71 -16.29
N GLU A 479 7.18 13.22 -16.00
CA GLU A 479 6.15 12.55 -15.18
C GLU A 479 5.72 11.19 -15.73
N PHE A 480 5.46 11.08 -17.04
CA PHE A 480 5.00 9.83 -17.64
C PHE A 480 6.05 8.71 -17.53
N ALA A 481 7.34 9.04 -17.71
CA ALA A 481 8.43 8.09 -17.56
C ALA A 481 8.52 7.57 -16.12
N HIS A 482 8.36 8.46 -15.14
CA HIS A 482 8.27 8.07 -13.73
C HIS A 482 7.11 7.11 -13.48
N ILE A 483 5.91 7.44 -13.97
CA ILE A 483 4.73 6.61 -13.75
C ILE A 483 4.90 5.22 -14.37
N GLU A 484 5.44 5.15 -15.60
CA GLU A 484 5.70 3.87 -16.26
C GLU A 484 6.71 3.02 -15.50
N SER A 485 7.83 3.60 -15.06
CA SER A 485 8.90 2.83 -14.41
C SER A 485 8.58 2.41 -12.98
N HIS A 486 7.77 3.19 -12.26
CA HIS A 486 7.43 2.95 -10.85
C HIS A 486 6.15 2.16 -10.66
N TYR A 487 5.14 2.38 -11.52
CA TYR A 487 3.80 1.80 -11.36
C TYR A 487 3.37 0.94 -12.56
N GLY A 488 4.15 0.93 -13.65
CA GLY A 488 3.90 0.14 -14.84
C GLY A 488 2.94 0.79 -15.84
N ARG A 489 2.90 0.24 -17.05
CA ARG A 489 2.11 0.75 -18.19
C ARG A 489 0.61 0.83 -17.93
N THR A 490 0.06 -0.05 -17.11
CA THR A 490 -1.37 -0.02 -16.77
C THR A 490 -1.73 1.26 -16.03
N HIS A 491 -0.92 1.64 -15.03
CA HIS A 491 -1.12 2.89 -14.28
C HIS A 491 -0.88 4.12 -15.14
N LEU A 492 0.10 4.08 -16.05
CA LEU A 492 0.33 5.14 -17.03
C LEU A 492 -0.92 5.40 -17.87
N LYS A 493 -1.53 4.37 -18.47
CA LYS A 493 -2.74 4.52 -19.28
C LYS A 493 -3.93 5.05 -18.46
N MET A 494 -4.09 4.57 -17.23
CA MET A 494 -5.12 5.09 -16.32
C MET A 494 -4.90 6.56 -15.98
N TRP A 495 -3.64 6.95 -15.80
CA TRP A 495 -3.25 8.34 -15.55
C TRP A 495 -3.53 9.24 -16.75
N GLU A 496 -3.10 8.84 -17.95
CA GLU A 496 -3.41 9.56 -19.20
C GLU A 496 -4.91 9.75 -19.39
N GLN A 497 -5.70 8.72 -19.12
CA GLN A 497 -7.16 8.81 -19.17
C GLN A 497 -7.70 9.84 -18.17
N ARG A 498 -7.28 9.76 -16.90
CA ARG A 498 -7.72 10.70 -15.86
C ARG A 498 -7.31 12.14 -16.17
N SER A 499 -6.10 12.36 -16.66
CA SER A 499 -5.59 13.68 -17.02
C SER A 499 -6.39 14.28 -18.19
N ARG A 500 -6.76 13.46 -19.19
CA ARG A 500 -7.67 13.88 -20.28
C ARG A 500 -9.05 14.23 -19.75
N ASP A 501 -9.64 13.37 -18.93
CA ASP A 501 -10.97 13.57 -18.36
C ASP A 501 -11.01 14.83 -17.48
N ALA A 502 -9.98 15.06 -16.67
CA ALA A 502 -9.81 16.27 -15.87
C ALA A 502 -9.68 17.53 -16.74
N GLY A 503 -8.92 17.47 -17.83
CA GLY A 503 -8.79 18.55 -18.80
C GLY A 503 -10.14 18.90 -19.46
N ILE A 504 -10.91 17.88 -19.86
CA ILE A 504 -12.25 18.05 -20.44
C ILE A 504 -13.21 18.67 -19.41
N MET A 505 -13.23 18.16 -18.17
CA MET A 505 -14.07 18.71 -17.11
C MET A 505 -13.68 20.16 -16.77
N GLY A 506 -12.38 20.46 -16.69
CA GLY A 506 -11.88 21.82 -16.47
C GLY A 506 -12.30 22.78 -17.58
N LEU A 507 -12.23 22.36 -18.84
CA LEU A 507 -12.70 23.14 -19.99
C LEU A 507 -14.21 23.37 -19.95
N GLN A 508 -14.99 22.36 -19.59
CA GLN A 508 -16.45 22.48 -19.44
C GLN A 508 -16.82 23.46 -18.34
N GLU A 509 -16.16 23.39 -17.18
CA GLU A 509 -16.41 24.28 -16.06
C GLU A 509 -15.96 25.71 -16.37
N TYR A 510 -14.81 25.88 -17.04
CA TYR A 510 -14.40 27.17 -17.56
C TYR A 510 -15.42 27.76 -18.54
N ARG A 511 -15.99 26.95 -19.44
CA ARG A 511 -17.06 27.40 -20.36
C ARG A 511 -18.35 27.74 -19.63
N ARG A 512 -18.71 27.05 -18.54
CA ARG A 512 -19.89 27.37 -17.73
C ARG A 512 -19.71 28.66 -16.95
N THR A 513 -18.60 28.79 -16.24
CA THR A 513 -18.27 29.99 -15.45
C THR A 513 -18.04 31.19 -16.35
N ARG A 514 -17.30 31.05 -17.47
CA ARG A 514 -17.20 32.09 -18.51
C ARG A 514 -18.54 32.33 -19.17
N GLY A 515 -19.37 31.34 -19.45
CA GLY A 515 -20.72 31.57 -19.97
C GLY A 515 -21.61 32.37 -19.01
N ALA A 516 -21.45 32.15 -17.70
CA ALA A 516 -22.15 32.90 -16.65
C ALA A 516 -21.57 34.31 -16.45
N THR A 517 -20.24 34.47 -16.47
CA THR A 517 -19.57 35.78 -16.35
C THR A 517 -19.62 36.58 -17.64
N GLN A 518 -19.57 35.95 -18.82
CA GLN A 518 -19.79 36.57 -20.12
C GLN A 518 -21.23 37.07 -20.21
N ARG A 519 -22.25 36.29 -19.80
CA ARG A 519 -23.61 36.83 -19.68
C ARG A 519 -23.72 37.98 -18.68
N GLY A 520 -23.03 37.90 -17.54
CA GLY A 520 -22.98 38.99 -16.55
C GLY A 520 -22.25 40.23 -17.07
N PHE A 521 -21.18 40.04 -17.83
CA PHE A 521 -20.35 41.07 -18.44
C PHE A 521 -21.05 41.67 -19.66
N ASP A 522 -21.76 40.88 -20.46
CA ASP A 522 -22.60 41.33 -21.58
C ASP A 522 -23.81 42.11 -21.04
N LEU A 523 -24.43 41.67 -19.93
CA LEU A 523 -25.47 42.43 -19.24
C LEU A 523 -24.93 43.74 -18.65
N HIS A 524 -23.72 43.72 -18.08
CA HIS A 524 -23.06 44.91 -17.56
C HIS A 524 -22.60 45.86 -18.68
N GLN A 525 -22.07 45.34 -19.78
CA GLN A 525 -21.71 46.10 -20.98
C GLN A 525 -22.96 46.67 -21.65
N GLU A 526 -24.08 45.96 -21.71
CA GLU A 526 -25.35 46.47 -22.21
C GLU A 526 -25.91 47.57 -21.28
N GLN A 527 -25.75 47.44 -19.95
CA GLN A 527 -26.06 48.52 -19.00
C GLN A 527 -25.14 49.73 -19.17
N LEU A 528 -23.84 49.50 -19.39
CA LEU A 528 -22.85 50.55 -19.68
C LEU A 528 -23.11 51.21 -21.05
N ARG A 529 -23.55 50.46 -22.06
CA ARG A 529 -23.97 50.97 -23.39
C ARG A 529 -25.21 51.84 -23.26
N ARG A 530 -26.20 51.39 -22.47
CA ARG A 530 -27.37 52.20 -22.11
C ARG A 530 -27.00 53.45 -21.31
N ALA A 531 -25.91 53.41 -20.56
CA ALA A 531 -25.35 54.54 -19.82
C ALA A 531 -24.31 55.36 -20.62
N GLY A 532 -23.97 54.98 -21.85
CA GLY A 532 -23.09 55.74 -22.76
C GLY A 532 -21.58 55.53 -22.65
N ALA A 533 -21.08 54.41 -22.08
CA ALA A 533 -19.64 54.14 -21.95
C ALA A 533 -19.12 53.05 -22.93
N SER A 534 -17.94 53.24 -23.55
CA SER A 534 -17.29 52.28 -24.46
C SER A 534 -16.05 51.62 -23.83
N SER A 535 -15.85 50.31 -24.03
CA SER A 535 -14.66 49.56 -23.59
C SER A 535 -14.10 48.69 -24.72
N GLU A 536 -12.81 48.81 -25.03
CA GLU A 536 -12.06 47.91 -25.91
C GLU A 536 -10.91 47.21 -25.16
N ASP A 537 -10.72 45.95 -25.53
CA ASP A 537 -9.55 45.05 -25.39
C ASP A 537 -9.12 44.45 -24.04
N GLN A 538 -9.39 43.14 -23.88
CA GLN A 538 -8.48 42.07 -23.37
C GLN A 538 -9.26 40.74 -23.12
N GLY A 539 -9.02 39.65 -23.89
CA GLY A 539 -9.81 38.42 -23.71
C GLY A 539 -9.28 37.02 -24.14
N ASP A 540 -8.14 36.89 -24.82
CA ASP A 540 -7.87 35.67 -25.62
C ASP A 540 -6.77 34.69 -25.13
N SER A 541 -6.11 34.92 -23.99
CA SER A 541 -4.94 34.10 -23.61
C SER A 541 -5.28 32.69 -23.04
N MET A 542 -6.30 32.54 -22.19
CA MET A 542 -6.51 31.32 -21.38
C MET A 542 -7.28 30.19 -22.07
N VAL A 543 -8.10 30.50 -23.08
CA VAL A 543 -8.87 29.50 -23.85
C VAL A 543 -7.93 28.60 -24.66
N SER A 544 -6.90 29.19 -25.26
CA SER A 544 -5.91 28.47 -26.07
C SER A 544 -5.16 27.42 -25.25
N LEU A 545 -4.81 27.73 -24.00
CA LEU A 545 -4.12 26.81 -23.08
C LEU A 545 -4.99 25.59 -22.74
N LEU A 546 -6.25 25.81 -22.39
CA LEU A 546 -7.18 24.71 -22.03
C LEU A 546 -7.54 23.83 -23.23
N GLN A 547 -7.62 24.39 -24.44
CA GLN A 547 -7.85 23.63 -25.66
C GLN A 547 -6.67 22.69 -25.96
N ARG A 548 -5.43 23.16 -25.80
CA ARG A 548 -4.22 22.33 -25.95
C ARG A 548 -4.15 21.21 -24.91
N MET A 549 -4.58 21.46 -23.67
CA MET A 549 -4.71 20.42 -22.65
C MET A 549 -5.75 19.35 -23.02
N ALA A 550 -6.94 19.77 -23.48
CA ALA A 550 -8.00 18.85 -23.88
C ALA A 550 -7.64 18.00 -25.13
N ALA A 551 -6.81 18.53 -26.01
CA ALA A 551 -6.29 17.81 -27.18
C ALA A 551 -5.10 16.88 -26.86
N GLY A 552 -4.57 16.91 -25.63
CA GLY A 552 -3.35 16.17 -25.26
C GLY A 552 -2.06 16.76 -25.84
N GLU A 553 -2.11 17.97 -26.40
CA GLU A 553 -1.03 18.63 -27.15
C GLU A 553 0.00 19.35 -26.26
N MET A 554 -0.11 19.24 -24.93
CA MET A 554 0.90 19.77 -24.00
C MET A 554 2.06 18.80 -23.71
N CYS A 555 2.08 17.60 -24.29
CA CYS A 555 3.04 16.56 -23.91
C CYS A 555 4.35 16.51 -24.71
N THR A 556 4.66 17.53 -25.51
CA THR A 556 6.01 17.74 -26.02
C THR A 556 6.47 19.11 -25.58
N SER A 557 7.16 19.21 -24.43
CA SER A 557 8.12 20.30 -24.31
C SER A 557 9.15 20.03 -25.40
N GLU A 558 9.15 20.86 -26.44
CA GLU A 558 10.26 20.94 -27.38
C GLU A 558 11.55 21.04 -26.56
N ARG A 559 12.34 19.97 -26.63
CA ARG A 559 13.78 19.99 -26.41
C ARG A 559 14.43 19.82 -27.77
#